data_AF-A0A661WD75-F1
#
_entry.id   AF-A0A661WD75-F1
#
_cell.length_a   1.000
_cell.length_b   1.000
_cell.length_c   1.000
_cell.angle_alpha   90.00
_cell.angle_beta   90.00
_cell.angle_gamma   90.00
#
_symmetry.space_group_name_H-M   'P 1'
#
loop_
_entity.id
_entity.type
_entity.pdbx_description
1 polymer ?
#
loop_
_entity_poly.entity_id
_entity_poly.type
_entity_poly.pdbx_seq_one_letter_code
_entity_poly.pdbx_strand_id
1 'polypeptide(L)'
;MTTEFTHPELGAEVRSISGYYVPREESTLTLDGREIIYVAGQACIDASCCGTAAWSYIQVPGFLVRKHVRGGDGSPLVSEIETIRDQETRDRVKQLLLREHPGAQIEVW
;
A
#
# COMPACT_ATOMS: atom_id res chain seq x y z
N MET A 1 10.50 -5.76 -13.26
CA MET A 1 11.70 -5.71 -12.37
C MET A 1 11.20 -6.08 -11.01
N THR A 2 11.78 -7.12 -10.43
CA THR A 2 11.39 -7.61 -9.11
C THR A 2 12.08 -6.79 -8.03
N THR A 3 11.33 -6.36 -7.01
CA THR A 3 11.83 -5.62 -5.86
C THR A 3 11.31 -6.24 -4.57
N GLU A 4 12.01 -5.99 -3.46
CA GLU A 4 11.55 -6.41 -2.14
C GLU A 4 10.47 -5.46 -1.62
N PHE A 5 9.42 -6.03 -1.05
CA PHE A 5 8.36 -5.34 -0.33
C PHE A 5 8.35 -5.81 1.12
N THR A 6 8.60 -4.89 2.05
CA THR A 6 8.51 -5.16 3.49
C THR A 6 7.08 -4.94 3.95
N HIS A 7 6.47 -5.98 4.51
CA HIS A 7 5.11 -5.92 5.04
C HIS A 7 5.06 -4.98 6.25
N PRO A 8 4.14 -4.00 6.28
CA PRO A 8 4.02 -3.08 7.40
C PRO A 8 3.45 -3.77 8.64
N GLU A 9 3.78 -3.24 9.82
CA GLU A 9 3.08 -3.59 11.05
C GLU A 9 1.71 -2.90 11.06
N LEU A 10 0.64 -3.69 10.95
CA LEU A 10 -0.72 -3.15 10.92
C LEU A 10 -1.11 -2.55 12.28
N GLY A 11 -1.75 -1.38 12.24
CA GLY A 11 -2.20 -0.64 13.42
C GLY A 11 -1.11 0.22 14.08
N ALA A 12 0.16 0.04 13.74
CA ALA A 12 1.26 0.85 14.25
C ALA A 12 1.29 2.22 13.57
N GLU A 13 1.44 3.28 14.37
CA GLU A 13 1.64 4.63 13.86
C GLU A 13 3.06 4.77 13.34
N VAL A 14 3.19 5.17 12.07
CA VAL A 14 4.46 5.57 11.49
C VAL A 14 4.53 7.10 11.46
N ARG A 15 5.35 7.65 12.36
CA ARG A 15 5.53 9.09 12.50
C ARG A 15 6.40 9.64 11.37
N SER A 16 5.99 10.76 10.82
CA SER A 16 6.72 11.59 9.86
C SER A 16 6.87 13.02 10.40
N ILE A 17 7.65 13.85 9.71
CA ILE A 17 7.92 15.24 10.12
C ILE A 17 6.62 16.06 10.20
N SER A 18 5.71 15.87 9.24
CA SER A 18 4.50 16.68 9.09
C SER A 18 3.23 15.99 9.63
N GLY A 19 3.35 14.80 10.20
CA GLY A 19 2.19 13.98 10.52
C GLY A 19 2.52 12.52 10.77
N TYR A 20 1.56 11.65 10.49
CA TYR A 20 1.71 10.21 10.64
C TYR A 20 0.83 9.47 9.64
N TYR A 21 1.10 8.18 9.48
CA TYR A 21 0.16 7.27 8.85
C TYR A 21 0.05 5.98 9.65
N VAL A 22 -1.08 5.29 9.50
CA VAL A 22 -1.36 4.01 10.15
C VAL A 22 -1.83 3.03 9.08
N PRO A 23 -1.00 2.03 8.72
CA PRO A 23 -1.44 0.89 7.91
C PRO A 23 -2.56 0.17 8.66
N ARG A 24 -3.71 -0.06 8.02
CA ARG A 24 -4.88 -0.71 8.65
C ARG A 24 -5.13 -2.10 8.11
N GLU A 25 -4.88 -2.29 6.82
CA GLU A 25 -5.17 -3.52 6.12
C GLU A 25 -4.09 -3.78 5.07
N GLU A 26 -3.71 -5.04 4.93
CA GLU A 26 -2.97 -5.54 3.78
C GLU A 26 -3.82 -6.64 3.14
N SER A 27 -4.02 -6.54 1.82
CA SER A 27 -4.84 -7.49 1.08
C SER A 27 -4.32 -7.66 -0.35
N THR A 28 -4.87 -8.63 -1.06
CA THR A 28 -4.56 -8.89 -2.46
C THR A 28 -5.80 -8.73 -3.34
N LEU A 29 -5.58 -8.21 -4.54
CA LEU A 29 -6.57 -8.14 -5.61
C LEU A 29 -6.10 -9.05 -6.76
N THR A 30 -7.01 -9.76 -7.42
CA THR A 30 -6.67 -10.56 -8.59
C THR A 30 -7.02 -9.80 -9.88
N LEU A 31 -6.03 -9.60 -10.75
CA LEU A 31 -6.21 -9.03 -12.08
C LEU A 31 -5.53 -9.90 -13.13
N ASP A 32 -6.29 -10.34 -14.13
CA ASP A 32 -5.80 -11.18 -15.24
C ASP A 32 -5.03 -12.43 -14.77
N GLY A 33 -5.49 -13.04 -13.66
CA GLY A 33 -4.89 -14.23 -13.06
C GLY A 33 -3.63 -13.98 -12.23
N ARG A 34 -3.25 -12.72 -12.02
CA ARG A 34 -2.11 -12.33 -11.17
C ARG A 34 -2.60 -11.64 -9.90
N GLU A 35 -1.94 -11.91 -8.78
CA GLU A 35 -2.20 -11.23 -7.52
C GLU A 35 -1.44 -9.91 -7.44
N ILE A 36 -2.13 -8.86 -7.01
CA ILE A 36 -1.58 -7.53 -6.73
C ILE A 36 -1.76 -7.29 -5.25
N ILE A 37 -0.67 -6.99 -4.55
CA ILE A 37 -0.73 -6.63 -3.13
C ILE A 37 -1.02 -5.14 -2.98
N TYR A 38 -1.82 -4.79 -1.99
CA TYR A 38 -2.04 -3.39 -1.60
C TYR A 38 -2.16 -3.25 -0.09
N VAL A 39 -1.82 -2.06 0.40
CA VAL A 39 -1.95 -1.67 1.81
C VAL A 39 -2.90 -0.50 1.90
N ALA A 40 -4.01 -0.67 2.61
CA ALA A 40 -4.94 0.40 2.93
C ALA A 40 -4.68 0.93 4.33
N GLY A 41 -4.82 2.24 4.50
CA GLY A 41 -4.56 2.89 5.79
C GLY A 41 -5.12 4.29 5.87
N GLN A 42 -4.76 4.97 6.96
CA GLN A 42 -5.11 6.38 7.18
C GLN A 42 -3.85 7.20 7.30
N ALA A 43 -3.82 8.36 6.64
CA ALA A 43 -2.77 9.34 6.78
C ALA A 43 -3.33 10.61 7.43
N CYS A 44 -2.51 11.27 8.24
CA CYS A 44 -2.85 12.50 8.92
C CYS A 44 -1.68 13.48 8.83
N ILE A 45 -1.98 14.71 8.46
CA ILE A 45 -1.12 15.88 8.63
C ILE A 45 -1.59 16.59 9.89
N ASP A 46 -0.78 16.53 10.95
CA ASP A 46 -1.08 17.14 12.26
C ASP A 46 -0.10 18.26 12.65
N ALA A 47 1.05 18.35 11.95
CA ALA A 47 2.14 19.27 12.24
C ALA A 47 2.47 20.11 11.00
N SER A 48 1.51 20.94 10.56
CA SER A 48 1.71 21.91 9.47
C SER A 48 1.32 23.32 9.89
N CYS A 49 1.99 24.33 9.34
CA CYS A 49 1.70 25.74 9.63
C CYS A 49 0.36 26.22 9.04
N CYS A 50 -0.21 25.50 8.08
CA CYS A 50 -1.39 25.91 7.31
C CYS A 50 -2.66 25.11 7.65
N GLY A 51 -2.62 24.20 8.64
CA GLY A 51 -3.77 23.43 9.10
C GLY A 51 -3.53 21.93 9.21
N THR A 52 -4.60 21.16 9.42
CA THR A 52 -4.56 19.70 9.53
C THR A 52 -5.44 19.05 8.46
N ALA A 53 -5.08 17.83 8.07
CA ALA A 53 -5.84 17.05 7.10
C ALA A 53 -5.70 15.57 7.41
N ALA A 54 -6.74 14.78 7.11
CA ALA A 54 -6.67 13.33 7.21
C ALA A 54 -7.42 12.69 6.04
N TRP A 55 -6.93 11.56 5.55
CA TRP A 55 -7.54 10.84 4.45
C TRP A 55 -7.23 9.34 4.54
N SER A 56 -8.06 8.55 3.85
CA SER A 56 -7.76 7.13 3.62
C SER A 56 -6.85 7.01 2.42
N TYR A 57 -5.83 6.16 2.50
CA TYR A 57 -4.91 5.90 1.40
C TYR A 57 -4.89 4.41 1.05
N ILE A 58 -4.50 4.12 -0.19
CA ILE A 58 -4.12 2.79 -0.64
C ILE A 58 -2.79 2.90 -1.38
N GLN A 59 -1.79 2.15 -0.92
CA GLN A 59 -0.54 1.95 -1.65
C GLN A 59 -0.58 0.60 -2.35
N VAL A 60 -0.22 0.59 -3.63
CA VAL A 60 -0.13 -0.62 -4.45
C VAL A 60 1.33 -0.84 -4.83
N PRO A 61 2.08 -1.66 -4.07
CA PRO A 61 3.46 -1.99 -4.39
C PRO A 61 3.65 -2.65 -5.75
N GLY A 62 2.74 -3.56 -6.11
CA GLY A 62 2.74 -4.23 -7.41
C GLY A 62 2.21 -5.66 -7.38
N PHE A 63 2.57 -6.44 -8.39
CA PHE A 63 2.21 -7.86 -8.46
C PHE A 63 3.00 -8.68 -7.44
N LEU A 64 2.32 -9.49 -6.65
CA LEU A 64 2.96 -10.41 -5.70
C LEU A 64 3.59 -11.58 -6.47
N VAL A 65 4.91 -11.66 -6.47
CA VAL A 65 5.67 -12.70 -7.19
C VAL A 65 5.97 -13.86 -6.25
N ARG A 66 6.48 -13.57 -5.04
CA ARG A 66 6.74 -14.58 -4.00
C ARG A 66 6.43 -13.99 -2.63
N LYS A 67 5.60 -14.70 -1.86
CA LYS A 67 5.18 -14.28 -0.53
C LYS A 67 6.17 -14.73 0.55
N HIS A 68 6.53 -13.84 1.46
CA HIS A 68 7.31 -14.12 2.67
C HIS A 68 8.64 -14.87 2.38
N VAL A 69 9.43 -14.34 1.45
CA VAL A 69 10.74 -14.92 1.09
C VAL A 69 11.79 -14.79 2.19
N ARG A 70 11.61 -13.83 3.11
CA ARG A 70 12.46 -13.59 4.28
C ARG A 70 11.63 -12.94 5.40
N GLY A 71 12.16 -12.98 6.62
CA GLY A 71 11.54 -12.41 7.81
C GLY A 71 10.95 -13.50 8.71
N GLY A 72 10.23 -13.09 9.74
CA GLY A 72 9.74 -13.98 10.79
C GLY A 72 10.52 -13.85 12.09
N ASP A 73 10.03 -14.49 13.16
CA ASP A 73 10.65 -14.50 14.49
C ASP A 73 11.02 -13.10 15.03
N GLY A 74 10.10 -12.14 14.87
CA GLY A 74 10.26 -10.76 15.34
C GLY A 74 10.92 -9.80 14.33
N SER A 75 11.29 -10.29 13.14
CA SER A 75 11.69 -9.45 12.01
C SER A 75 10.55 -9.25 11.00
N PRO A 76 10.44 -8.07 10.34
CA PRO A 76 9.41 -7.81 9.35
C PRO A 76 9.43 -8.85 8.21
N LEU A 77 8.25 -9.30 7.81
CA LEU A 77 8.09 -10.17 6.65
C LEU A 77 8.44 -9.39 5.38
N VAL A 78 9.07 -10.07 4.42
CA VAL A 78 9.47 -9.51 3.14
C VAL A 78 8.98 -10.41 2.02
N SER A 79 8.32 -9.82 1.02
CA SER A 79 7.90 -10.48 -0.22
C SER A 79 8.63 -9.90 -1.43
N GLU A 80 8.65 -10.66 -2.52
CA GLU A 80 9.09 -10.17 -3.82
C GLU A 80 7.87 -9.71 -4.62
N ILE A 81 7.93 -8.48 -5.14
CA ILE A 81 6.89 -7.91 -5.99
C ILE A 81 7.46 -7.48 -7.34
N GLU A 82 6.61 -7.38 -8.35
CA GLU A 82 6.91 -6.75 -9.62
C GLU A 82 6.11 -5.46 -9.77
N THR A 83 6.82 -4.34 -9.94
CA THR A 83 6.21 -3.02 -10.16
C THR A 83 5.33 -3.02 -11.41
N ILE A 84 4.13 -2.46 -11.29
CA ILE A 84 3.19 -2.31 -12.40
C ILE A 84 3.65 -1.12 -13.24
N ARG A 85 4.13 -1.33 -14.46
CA ARG A 85 4.71 -0.25 -15.29
C ARG A 85 3.75 0.33 -16.32
N ASP A 86 2.82 -0.48 -16.81
CA ASP A 86 1.91 -0.08 -17.86
C ASP A 86 0.75 0.73 -17.29
N GLN A 87 0.37 1.80 -18.00
CA GLN A 87 -0.65 2.71 -17.54
C GLN A 87 -2.05 2.08 -17.51
N GLU A 88 -2.33 1.16 -18.44
CA GLU A 88 -3.62 0.49 -18.53
C GLU A 88 -3.91 -0.36 -17.28
N THR A 89 -2.94 -1.17 -16.83
CA THR A 89 -3.07 -1.94 -15.59
C THR A 89 -3.18 -1.02 -14.39
N ARG A 90 -2.36 0.05 -14.31
CA ARG A 90 -2.47 1.04 -13.21
C ARG A 90 -3.87 1.62 -13.12
N ASP A 91 -4.48 1.98 -14.25
CA ASP A 91 -5.82 2.56 -14.28
C ASP A 91 -6.89 1.53 -13.92
N ARG A 92 -6.79 0.29 -14.43
CA ARG A 92 -7.71 -0.81 -14.06
C ARG A 92 -7.66 -1.11 -12.56
N VAL A 93 -6.47 -1.17 -11.97
CA VAL A 93 -6.26 -1.37 -10.54
C VAL A 93 -6.91 -0.25 -9.73
N LYS A 94 -6.65 1.01 -10.09
CA LYS A 94 -7.28 2.16 -9.44
C LYS A 94 -8.80 2.10 -9.50
N GLN A 95 -9.37 1.75 -10.66
CA GLN A 95 -10.81 1.64 -10.82
C GLN A 95 -11.43 0.54 -9.94
N LEU A 96 -10.77 -0.61 -9.80
CA LEU A 96 -11.24 -1.68 -8.92
C LEU A 96 -11.18 -1.25 -7.45
N LEU A 97 -10.03 -0.73 -7.01
CA LEU A 97 -9.83 -0.31 -5.63
C LEU A 97 -10.72 0.87 -5.22
N LEU A 98 -11.01 1.82 -6.13
CA LEU A 98 -11.94 2.92 -5.85
C LEU A 98 -13.39 2.46 -5.66
N ARG A 99 -13.80 1.35 -6.27
CA ARG A 99 -15.13 0.77 -6.08
C ARG A 99 -15.29 0.17 -4.69
N GLU A 100 -14.24 -0.48 -4.20
CA GLU A 100 -14.21 -1.11 -2.87
C GLU A 100 -13.90 -0.11 -1.75
N HIS A 101 -13.10 0.91 -2.05
CA HIS A 101 -12.68 1.95 -1.11
C HIS A 101 -12.96 3.37 -1.66
N PRO A 102 -14.24 3.81 -1.67
CA PRO A 102 -14.60 5.13 -2.18
C PRO A 102 -13.90 6.27 -1.43
N GLY A 103 -13.31 7.20 -2.17
CA GLY A 103 -12.65 8.38 -1.62
C GLY A 103 -11.22 8.15 -1.09
N ALA A 104 -10.68 6.94 -1.20
CA ALA A 104 -9.29 6.68 -0.88
C ALA A 104 -8.34 7.31 -1.91
N GLN A 105 -7.21 7.86 -1.45
CA GLN A 105 -6.12 8.29 -2.31
C GLN A 105 -5.28 7.07 -2.70
N ILE A 106 -5.21 6.76 -3.99
CA ILE A 106 -4.55 5.54 -4.49
C ILE A 106 -3.23 5.88 -5.17
N GLU A 107 -2.15 5.33 -4.65
CA GLU A 107 -0.81 5.41 -5.22
C GLU A 107 -0.39 4.03 -5.73
N VAL A 108 0.00 3.96 -7.00
CA VAL A 108 0.59 2.76 -7.62
C VAL A 108 2.04 3.07 -7.94
N TRP A 109 2.97 2.31 -7.35
CA TRP A 109 4.41 2.48 -7.53
C TRP A 109 4.81 2.21 -8.99
#